data_AF-A0A2T5JSX6-F1
#
_entry.id   AF-A0A2T5JSX6-F1
#
_cell.length_a   1.000
_cell.length_b   1.000
_cell.length_c   1.000
_cell.angle_alpha   90.00
_cell.angle_beta   90.00
_cell.angle_gamma   90.00
#
_symmetry.space_group_name_H-M   'P 1'
#
loop_
_entity.id
_entity.type
_entity.pdbx_description
1 polymer ?
#
loop_
_entity_poly.entity_id
_entity_poly.type
_entity_poly.pdbx_seq_one_letter_code
_entity_poly.pdbx_strand_id
1 'polypeptide(L)' 'MELNKHDIAERFSALHPEKQKEFLSALKKRGLDFSLLPIVRQKAGNRSTLSYAQQRHWFLWQLEPLSTAYHLSGGLRLVG' A
#
# COMPACT_ATOMS: atom_id res chain seq x y z
N MET A 1 -5.79 25.50 -12.86
CA MET A 1 -4.92 24.76 -11.92
C MET A 1 -4.98 23.30 -12.31
N GLU A 2 -3.96 22.79 -13.00
CA GLU A 2 -3.85 21.36 -13.29
C GLU A 2 -3.61 20.63 -11.96
N LEU A 3 -4.45 19.66 -11.63
CA LEU A 3 -4.28 18.84 -10.44
C LEU A 3 -3.12 17.86 -10.72
N ASN A 4 -1.93 18.15 -10.19
CA ASN A 4 -0.79 17.26 -10.31
C ASN A 4 -1.09 15.93 -9.59
N LYS A 5 -0.98 14.80 -10.30
CA LYS A 5 -1.26 13.46 -9.78
C LYS A 5 -0.44 13.12 -8.53
N HIS A 6 0.79 13.63 -8.46
CA HIS A 6 1.67 13.44 -7.31
C HIS A 6 1.11 14.11 -6.04
N ASP A 7 0.62 15.34 -6.17
CA ASP A 7 0.04 16.11 -5.05
C ASP A 7 -1.22 15.43 -4.50
N ILE A 8 -2.03 14.82 -5.38
CA ILE A 8 -3.22 14.05 -5.00
C ILE A 8 -2.79 12.83 -4.16
N ALA A 9 -1.78 12.10 -4.62
CA ALA A 9 -1.27 10.92 -3.94
C ALA A 9 -0.66 11.27 -2.57
N GLU A 10 0.13 12.34 -2.49
CA GLU A 10 0.69 12.81 -1.21
C GLU A 10 -0.38 13.19 -0.21
N ARG A 11 -1.40 13.95 -0.64
CA ARG A 11 -2.53 14.32 0.22
C ARG A 11 -3.30 13.10 0.69
N PHE A 12 -3.54 12.13 -0.20
CA PHE A 12 -4.19 10.88 0.17
C PHE A 12 -3.42 10.14 1.28
N SER A 13 -2.08 10.07 1.17
CA SER A 13 -1.23 9.40 2.16
C SER A 13 -1.27 10.04 3.56
N ALA A 14 -1.58 11.34 3.62
CA ALA A 14 -1.65 12.10 4.87
C ALA A 14 -3.03 12.05 5.55
N LEU A 15 -4.06 11.51 4.89
CA LEU A 15 -5.42 11.43 5.45
C LEU A 15 -5.56 10.29 6.46
N HIS A 16 -6.39 10.51 7.48
CA HIS A 16 -6.83 9.46 8.40
C HIS A 16 -7.61 8.35 7.65
N PRO A 17 -7.53 7.06 8.05
CA PRO A 17 -8.15 5.95 7.31
C PRO A 17 -9.64 6.14 7.00
N GLU A 18 -10.39 6.75 7.92
CA GLU A 18 -11.82 7.04 7.73
C GLU A 18 -12.06 8.02 6.57
N LYS A 19 -11.20 9.05 6.45
CA LYS A 19 -11.27 10.07 5.40
C LYS A 19 -10.74 9.59 4.05
N GLN A 20 -9.86 8.59 4.04
CA GLN A 20 -9.39 7.97 2.79
C GLN A 20 -10.55 7.37 1.99
N LYS A 21 -11.53 6.72 2.65
CA LYS A 21 -12.70 6.13 1.97
C LYS A 21 -13.58 7.20 1.31
N GLU A 22 -13.83 8.31 2.03
CA GLU A 22 -14.57 9.47 1.49
C GLU A 22 -13.84 10.07 0.29
N PHE A 23 -12.51 10.22 0.38
CA PHE A 23 -11.68 10.75 -0.70
C PHE A 23 -11.71 9.87 -1.95
N LEU A 24 -11.58 8.55 -1.81
CA LEU A 24 -11.68 7.61 -2.93
C LEU A 24 -13.05 7.65 -3.61
N SER A 25 -14.12 7.79 -2.83
CA SER A 25 -15.48 7.97 -3.37
C SER A 25 -15.59 9.27 -4.17
N ALA A 26 -15.02 10.38 -3.66
CA ALA A 26 -15.00 11.66 -4.35
C ALA A 26 -14.18 11.63 -5.65
N LEU A 27 -13.04 10.93 -5.67
CA LEU A 27 -12.24 10.75 -6.89
C LEU A 27 -13.00 9.98 -7.97
N LYS A 28 -13.66 8.87 -7.60
CA LYS A 28 -14.51 8.10 -8.53
C LYS A 28 -15.63 8.95 -9.13
N LYS A 29 -16.31 9.77 -8.30
CA LYS A 29 -17.38 10.69 -8.77
C LYS A 29 -16.88 11.74 -9.77
N ARG A 30 -15.60 12.13 -9.69
CA ARG A 30 -14.96 13.07 -10.62
C ARG A 30 -14.39 12.39 -11.87
N GLY A 31 -14.55 11.07 -12.02
CA GLY A 31 -14.01 10.32 -13.16
C GLY A 31 -12.50 10.13 -13.13
N LEU A 32 -11.85 10.32 -11.98
CA LEU A 32 -10.42 10.08 -11.83
C LEU A 32 -10.16 8.64 -11.40
N ASP A 33 -9.37 7.92 -12.20
CA ASP A 33 -8.90 6.59 -11.85
C ASP A 33 -7.73 6.66 -10.85
N PHE A 34 -7.97 6.15 -9.64
CA PHE A 34 -6.99 6.09 -8.57
C PHE A 34 -5.79 5.19 -8.91
N SER A 35 -5.97 4.18 -9.76
CA SER A 35 -4.91 3.25 -10.16
C SER A 35 -3.77 3.93 -10.93
N LEU A 36 -4.05 5.09 -11.53
CA LEU A 36 -3.10 5.90 -12.29
C LEU A 36 -2.30 6.88 -11.41
N LEU A 37 -2.59 6.95 -10.11
CA LEU A 37 -1.84 7.78 -9.19
C LEU A 37 -0.51 7.10 -8.84
N PRO A 38 0.59 7.87 -8.72
CA PRO A 38 1.87 7.32 -8.32
C PRO A 38 1.82 6.79 -6.88
N ILE A 39 2.61 5.75 -6.61
CA ILE A 39 2.84 5.29 -5.24
C ILE A 39 3.78 6.29 -4.56
N VAL A 40 3.30 6.92 -3.49
CA VAL A 40 4.07 7.88 -2.69
C VAL A 40 4.43 7.29 -1.33
N ARG A 41 5.51 7.79 -0.73
CA ARG A 41 5.93 7.40 0.62
C ARG A 41 4.87 7.83 1.65
N GLN A 42 4.43 6.89 2.49
CA GLN A 42 3.61 7.22 3.65
C GLN A 42 4.46 7.96 4.72
N LYS A 43 3.93 9.04 5.30
CA LYS A 43 4.63 9.77 6.37
C LYS A 43 4.86 8.86 7.59
N ALA A 44 6.06 8.93 8.15
CA ALA A 44 6.43 8.20 9.35
C ALA A 44 5.60 8.72 10.54
N GLY A 45 4.74 7.87 11.10
CA GLY A 45 3.89 8.25 12.23
C GLY A 45 2.74 7.26 12.46
N ASN A 46 2.18 6.72 11.38
CA ASN A 46 1.13 5.72 11.46
C ASN A 46 1.73 4.33 11.25
N ARG A 47 2.10 3.64 12.33
CA ARG A 47 2.39 2.20 12.26
C ARG A 47 1.09 1.48 11.95
N SER A 48 0.90 1.08 10.70
CA SER A 48 -0.25 0.25 10.30
C SER A 48 -0.20 -1.07 11.07
N THR A 49 -1.38 -1.55 11.49
CA THR A 49 -1.49 -2.89 12.07
C THR A 49 -1.24 -3.93 11.00
N LEU A 50 -0.62 -5.06 11.40
CA LEU A 50 -0.48 -6.21 10.52
C LEU A 50 -1.87 -6.75 10.16
N SER A 51 -2.07 -7.09 8.89
CA SER A 51 -3.23 -7.87 8.46
C SER A 51 -3.23 -9.26 9.12
N TYR A 52 -4.38 -9.92 9.18
CA TYR A 52 -4.49 -11.28 9.74
C TYR A 52 -3.51 -12.28 9.10
N ALA A 53 -3.31 -12.19 7.78
CA ALA A 53 -2.34 -13.04 7.08
C ALA A 53 -0.90 -12.76 7.52
N GLN A 54 -0.54 -11.48 7.68
CA GLN A 54 0.79 -11.08 8.17
C GLN A 54 1.01 -11.47 9.64
N GLN A 55 0.00 -11.33 10.50
CA GLN A 55 0.07 -11.76 11.90
C GLN A 55 0.33 -13.26 12.01
N ARG A 56 -0.43 -14.08 11.25
CA ARG A 56 -0.24 -15.53 11.21
C ARG A 56 1.14 -15.90 10.68
N HIS A 57 1.58 -15.26 9.59
CA HIS A 57 2.89 -15.51 9.03
C HIS A 57 4.01 -15.16 10.01
N TRP A 58 3.91 -13.99 10.66
CA TRP A 58 4.85 -13.58 11.70
C TRP A 58 4.89 -14.58 12.86
N PHE A 59 3.73 -15.04 13.34
CA PHE A 59 3.65 -16.05 14.40
C PHE A 59 4.33 -17.37 14.01
N LEU A 60 4.07 -17.89 12.81
CA LEU A 60 4.70 -19.12 12.32
C LEU A 60 6.22 -18.96 12.15
N TRP A 61 6.66 -17.80 11.63
CA TRP A 61 8.08 -17.48 11.48
C TRP A 61 8.82 -17.47 12.82
N GLN A 62 8.17 -17.06 13.92
CA GLN A 62 8.80 -17.08 15.25
C GLN A 62 9.12 -18.49 15.77
N LEU A 63 8.47 -19.54 15.26
CA LEU A 63 8.74 -20.92 15.68
C LEU A 63 10.10 -21.41 15.17
N GLU A 64 10.48 -21.03 13.95
CA GLU A 64 11.76 -21.42 13.33
C GLU A 64 12.34 -20.26 12.49
N PRO A 65 12.94 -19.23 13.13
CA PRO A 65 13.37 -18.00 12.44
C PRO A 65 14.48 -18.19 11.40
N LEU A 66 15.26 -19.28 11.53
CA LEU A 66 16.35 -19.62 10.62
C LEU A 66 15.87 -20.45 9.41
N SER A 67 14.59 -20.86 9.41
CA SER A 67 14.00 -21.63 8.33
C SER A 67 13.73 -20.75 7.11
N THR A 68 13.97 -21.31 5.92
CA THR A 68 13.64 -20.69 4.63
C THR A 68 12.22 -21.01 4.16
N ALA A 69 11.45 -21.80 4.91
CA ALA A 69 10.10 -22.23 4.55
C ALA A 69 9.12 -21.07 4.30
N TYR A 70 9.42 -19.88 4.83
CA TYR A 70 8.60 -18.69 4.74
C TYR A 70 9.03 -17.73 3.61
N HIS A 71 10.08 -18.06 2.85
CA HIS A 71 10.54 -17.26 1.72
C HIS A 71 9.71 -17.55 0.47
N LEU A 72 9.30 -16.48 -0.23
CA LEU A 72 8.76 -16.58 -1.58
C LEU A 72 9.89 -16.27 -2.57
N SER A 73 10.25 -17.24 -3.40
CA SER A 73 11.23 -17.07 -4.47
C SER A 73 10.54 -17.03 -5.82
N GLY A 74 11.05 -16.21 -6.73
CA GLY A 74 10.54 -16.06 -8.08
C GLY A 74 11.59 -15.42 -8.98
N GLY A 75 11.60 -15.79 -10.26
CA GLY A 75 12.48 -15.23 -11.27
C GLY A 75 11.67 -14.80 -12.49
N LEU A 76 11.99 -13.62 -13.04
CA LEU A 76 11.37 -13.10 -14.25
C LEU A 76 12.45 -12.85 -15.30
N ARG A 77 12.29 -13.44 -16.49
CA ARG A 77 13.11 -13.10 -17.66
C ARG A 77 12.31 -12.17 -18.55
N LEU A 78 12.78 -10.94 -18.68
CA LEU A 78 12.25 -9.98 -19.62
C LEU A 78 12.95 -10.16 -20.97
N VAL A 79 12.17 -10.22 -22.04
CA VAL A 79 12.66 -10.21 -23.42
C VAL A 79 12.00 -9.03 -24.11
N GLY A 80 12.83 -8.17 -24.70
CA GLY A 80 12.41 -7.05 -25.53
C GLY A 80 12.63 -7.37 -27.00
#